data_AF-A0A7V2XBF7-F1
#
_entry.id   AF-A0A7V2XBF7-F1
#
_cell.length_a   1.000
_cell.length_b   1.000
_cell.length_c   1.000
_cell.angle_alpha   90.00
_cell.angle_beta   90.00
_cell.angle_gamma   90.00
#
_symmetry.space_group_name_H-M   'P 1'
#
loop_
_entity.id
_entity.type
_entity.pdbx_description
1 polymer ?
#
loop_
_entity_poly.entity_id
_entity_poly.type
_entity_poly.pdbx_seq_one_letter_code
_entity_poly.pdbx_strand_id
1 'polypeptide(L)'
;MALPDQKSFRQPYSFFLEGPVGDARPRRFLEVFAAILKHSNYRFLLDLYSRLAAKCGRCSVLCPVYEATGDPRDVPCHRSELLLRVYRRHFSLGGMVRGRLFGTGYLSEADIDAMAEAFYRCTACRRCSLECPMGIDHGLITRLGRYILSEMGIVPKALAVSVREQLQGPTRNTSAVPERALVDSCEFLEEEIRDAKGMGVKFPLNVPGAEYIFFAPVSDYLMEAETLMGIASALHSGGVSWTVGTHYFDAINYGL
;
A
#
# COMPACT_ATOMS: atom_id res chain seq x y z
N MET A 1 -25.80 22.02 -3.04
CA MET A 1 -24.38 22.03 -3.42
C MET A 1 -24.22 20.98 -4.52
N ALA A 2 -24.14 21.42 -5.78
CA ALA A 2 -24.06 20.50 -6.92
C ALA A 2 -22.72 19.75 -6.86
N LEU A 3 -22.77 18.42 -6.92
CA LEU A 3 -21.57 17.60 -7.09
C LEU A 3 -20.90 18.05 -8.40
N PRO A 4 -19.60 18.38 -8.38
CA PRO A 4 -18.91 18.77 -9.61
C PRO A 4 -19.00 17.63 -10.63
N ASP A 5 -19.31 18.03 -11.85
CA ASP A 5 -19.44 17.23 -13.07
C ASP A 5 -18.35 16.15 -13.13
N GLN A 6 -18.71 14.89 -12.81
CA GLN A 6 -17.83 13.74 -12.95
C GLN A 6 -17.67 13.45 -14.43
N LYS A 7 -16.81 14.21 -15.10
CA LYS A 7 -16.32 13.84 -16.42
C LYS A 7 -15.68 12.47 -16.31
N SER A 8 -16.39 11.48 -16.84
CA SER A 8 -15.90 10.13 -17.10
C SER A 8 -14.75 10.25 -18.08
N PHE A 9 -13.54 10.49 -17.55
CA PHE A 9 -12.32 10.24 -18.29
C PHE A 9 -12.36 8.77 -18.71
N ARG A 10 -12.01 8.43 -19.96
CA ARG A 10 -11.77 7.03 -20.33
C ARG A 10 -10.73 6.49 -19.36
N GLN A 11 -11.17 5.74 -18.35
CA GLN A 11 -10.28 5.16 -17.35
C GLN A 11 -9.90 3.76 -17.85
N PRO A 12 -8.62 3.55 -18.22
CA PRO A 12 -8.16 2.24 -18.68
C PRO A 12 -8.00 1.22 -17.52
N TYR A 13 -8.39 1.60 -16.30
CA TYR A 13 -8.17 0.85 -15.07
C TYR A 13 -9.49 0.42 -14.42
N SER A 14 -9.42 -0.58 -13.56
CA SER A 14 -10.55 -0.99 -12.71
C SER A 14 -10.84 -0.03 -11.56
N PHE A 15 -10.08 1.06 -11.42
CA PHE A 15 -10.17 2.01 -10.31
C PHE A 15 -10.23 3.46 -10.78
N PHE A 16 -10.85 4.31 -9.96
CA PHE A 16 -11.01 5.72 -10.24
C PHE A 16 -9.75 6.52 -9.89
N LEU A 17 -9.40 7.49 -10.72
CA LEU A 17 -8.40 8.51 -10.44
C LEU A 17 -9.07 9.83 -10.02
N GLU A 18 -8.37 10.66 -9.24
CA GLU A 18 -8.84 12.00 -8.88
C GLU A 18 -8.66 13.04 -10.00
N GLY A 19 -7.69 12.84 -10.88
CA GLY A 19 -7.35 13.77 -11.95
C GLY A 19 -6.95 13.06 -13.24
N PRO A 20 -6.80 13.83 -14.34
CA PRO A 20 -6.35 13.28 -15.61
C PRO A 20 -4.91 12.76 -15.49
N VAL A 21 -4.64 11.71 -16.25
CA VAL A 21 -3.27 11.19 -16.39
C VAL A 21 -2.52 12.07 -17.37
N GLY A 22 -1.34 12.58 -16.98
CA GLY A 22 -0.54 13.47 -17.82
C GLY A 22 0.07 12.79 -19.05
N ASP A 23 0.50 13.60 -20.03
CA ASP A 23 1.12 13.13 -21.29
C ASP A 23 2.55 12.63 -21.12
N ALA A 24 3.08 11.99 -22.17
CA ALA A 24 4.47 11.49 -22.26
C ALA A 24 4.86 10.55 -21.10
N ARG A 25 3.95 9.65 -20.71
CA ARG A 25 4.10 8.80 -19.53
C ARG A 25 5.36 7.93 -19.53
N PRO A 26 5.77 7.28 -20.65
CA PRO A 26 7.00 6.49 -20.67
C PRO A 26 8.24 7.27 -20.25
N ARG A 27 8.37 8.52 -20.72
CA ARG A 27 9.50 9.37 -20.34
C ARG A 27 9.46 9.68 -18.85
N ARG A 28 8.32 10.16 -18.35
CA ARG A 28 8.14 10.50 -16.93
C ARG A 28 8.34 9.28 -16.02
N PHE A 29 7.84 8.11 -16.41
CA PHE A 29 8.06 6.85 -15.69
C PHE A 29 9.55 6.54 -15.53
N LEU A 30 10.33 6.66 -16.62
CA LEU A 30 11.77 6.42 -16.58
C LEU A 30 12.51 7.46 -15.74
N GLU A 31 12.09 8.73 -15.78
CA GLU A 31 12.67 9.80 -14.95
C GLU A 31 12.43 9.54 -13.45
N VAL A 32 11.19 9.22 -13.07
CA VAL A 32 10.83 8.84 -11.68
C VAL A 32 11.61 7.58 -11.25
N PHE A 33 11.61 6.54 -12.08
CA PHE A 33 12.30 5.30 -11.74
C PHE A 33 13.81 5.52 -11.60
N ALA A 34 14.42 6.34 -12.45
CA ALA A 34 15.83 6.74 -12.33
C ALA A 34 16.11 7.47 -11.00
N ALA A 35 15.24 8.41 -10.62
CA ALA A 35 15.34 9.14 -9.35
C ALA A 35 15.26 8.20 -8.15
N ILE A 36 14.28 7.30 -8.12
CA ILE A 36 14.15 6.30 -7.05
C ILE A 36 15.41 5.43 -6.98
N LEU A 37 15.92 4.93 -8.11
CA LEU A 37 17.13 4.10 -8.14
C LEU A 37 18.40 4.85 -7.70
N LYS A 38 18.42 6.18 -7.78
CA LYS A 38 19.53 7.04 -7.34
C LYS A 38 19.47 7.35 -5.84
N HIS A 39 18.26 7.49 -5.30
CA HIS A 39 18.02 7.97 -3.93
C HIS A 39 17.52 6.88 -2.97
N SER A 40 17.61 5.60 -3.36
CA SER A 40 17.17 4.47 -2.54
C SER A 40 18.00 3.21 -2.79
N ASN A 41 17.76 2.18 -1.99
CA ASN A 41 18.45 0.89 -2.08
C ASN A 41 17.80 -0.09 -3.08
N TYR A 42 16.79 0.32 -3.86
CA TYR A 42 16.09 -0.57 -4.79
C TYR A 42 17.00 -1.09 -5.93
N ARG A 43 18.05 -0.37 -6.29
CA ARG A 43 18.96 -0.77 -7.39
C ARG A 43 19.57 -2.14 -7.16
N PHE A 44 20.16 -2.35 -5.98
CA PHE A 44 20.80 -3.62 -5.64
C PHE A 44 19.81 -4.80 -5.74
N LEU A 45 18.61 -4.62 -5.19
CA LEU A 45 17.56 -5.65 -5.23
C LEU A 45 17.11 -5.95 -6.67
N LEU A 46 16.92 -4.92 -7.49
CA LEU A 46 16.49 -5.10 -8.88
C LEU A 46 17.59 -5.69 -9.77
N ASP A 47 18.86 -5.38 -9.52
CA ASP A 47 19.98 -6.04 -10.19
C ASP A 47 19.99 -7.55 -9.92
N LEU A 48 19.71 -7.96 -8.69
CA LEU A 48 19.60 -9.36 -8.31
C LEU A 48 18.34 -10.02 -8.92
N TYR A 49 17.16 -9.47 -8.64
CA TYR A 49 15.89 -10.05 -9.07
C TYR A 49 15.75 -10.12 -10.59
N SER A 50 16.28 -9.13 -11.31
CA SER A 50 16.23 -9.11 -12.78
C SER A 50 17.01 -10.25 -13.43
N ARG A 51 18.02 -10.82 -12.74
CA ARG A 51 18.83 -11.94 -13.19
C ARG A 51 18.30 -13.30 -12.73
N LEU A 52 17.68 -13.35 -11.55
CA LEU A 52 17.20 -14.59 -10.94
C LEU A 52 15.76 -14.98 -11.32
N ALA A 53 14.95 -14.05 -11.84
CA ALA A 53 13.54 -14.29 -12.13
C ALA A 53 13.32 -15.42 -13.16
N ALA A 54 13.03 -16.62 -12.66
CA ALA A 54 12.81 -17.83 -13.45
C ALA A 54 11.38 -17.98 -13.99
N LYS A 55 10.42 -17.23 -13.45
CA LYS A 55 8.98 -17.29 -13.82
C LYS A 55 8.40 -18.71 -13.77
N CYS A 56 8.81 -19.52 -12.80
CA CYS A 56 8.37 -20.91 -12.64
C CYS A 56 6.90 -21.07 -12.18
N GLY A 57 6.20 -19.97 -11.89
CA GLY A 57 4.79 -19.98 -11.51
C GLY A 57 4.51 -20.38 -10.06
N ARG A 58 5.47 -20.98 -9.31
CA ARG A 58 5.26 -21.46 -7.93
C ARG A 58 4.59 -20.45 -6.98
N CYS A 59 4.90 -19.17 -7.16
CA CYS A 59 4.29 -18.05 -6.44
C CYS A 59 2.75 -17.95 -6.57
N SER A 60 2.13 -18.60 -7.56
CA SER A 60 0.68 -18.56 -7.79
C SER A 60 -0.10 -19.43 -6.81
N VAL A 61 0.52 -20.48 -6.26
CA VAL A 61 -0.14 -21.49 -5.41
C VAL A 61 -0.78 -20.88 -4.16
N LEU A 62 -0.19 -19.81 -3.61
CA LEU A 62 -0.71 -19.11 -2.43
C LEU A 62 -1.26 -17.71 -2.73
N CYS A 63 -1.44 -17.35 -4.01
CA CYS A 63 -1.93 -16.03 -4.37
C CYS A 63 -3.46 -16.03 -4.38
N PRO A 64 -4.14 -15.40 -3.39
CA PRO A 64 -5.59 -15.41 -3.31
C PRO A 64 -6.24 -14.68 -4.50
N VAL A 65 -5.55 -13.70 -5.08
CA VAL A 65 -6.03 -13.00 -6.28
C VAL A 65 -6.06 -13.95 -7.47
N TYR A 66 -4.97 -14.69 -7.73
CA TYR A 66 -4.93 -15.65 -8.82
C TYR A 66 -5.89 -16.83 -8.59
N GLU A 67 -6.02 -17.30 -7.36
CA GLU A 67 -6.97 -18.35 -6.99
C GLU A 67 -8.42 -17.94 -7.30
N ALA A 68 -8.77 -16.69 -7.02
CA ALA A 68 -10.10 -16.16 -7.30
C ALA A 68 -10.34 -15.90 -8.80
N THR A 69 -9.32 -15.42 -9.54
CA THR A 69 -9.51 -14.98 -10.93
C THR A 69 -9.20 -16.05 -11.98
N GLY A 70 -8.28 -16.97 -11.69
CA GLY A 70 -7.70 -17.91 -12.67
C GLY A 70 -6.89 -17.23 -13.79
N ASP A 71 -6.72 -15.91 -13.73
CA ASP A 71 -6.13 -15.12 -14.82
C ASP A 71 -4.59 -15.17 -14.77
N PRO A 72 -3.90 -15.63 -15.83
CA PRO A 72 -2.45 -15.67 -15.86
C PRO A 72 -1.76 -14.32 -15.59
N ARG A 73 -2.45 -13.18 -15.78
CA ARG A 73 -1.95 -11.84 -15.46
C ARG A 73 -1.78 -11.62 -13.96
N ASP A 74 -2.53 -12.34 -13.13
CA ASP A 74 -2.48 -12.20 -11.67
C ASP A 74 -1.39 -13.05 -11.00
N VAL A 75 -0.75 -13.95 -11.76
CA VAL A 75 0.40 -14.73 -11.32
C VAL A 75 1.52 -13.78 -10.87
N PRO A 76 2.01 -13.87 -9.61
CA PRO A 76 2.94 -12.89 -9.05
C PRO A 76 4.23 -12.68 -9.86
N CYS A 77 4.83 -13.74 -10.41
CA CYS A 77 6.03 -13.59 -11.22
C CYS A 77 5.78 -12.91 -12.57
N HIS A 78 4.58 -13.03 -13.15
CA HIS A 78 4.20 -12.26 -14.35
C HIS A 78 3.98 -10.79 -14.02
N ARG A 79 3.33 -10.48 -12.90
CA ARG A 79 3.18 -9.11 -12.40
C ARG A 79 4.54 -8.44 -12.17
N SER A 80 5.45 -9.09 -11.44
CA SER A 80 6.79 -8.54 -11.20
C SER A 80 7.61 -8.36 -12.48
N GLU A 81 7.41 -9.23 -13.46
CA GLU A 81 8.11 -9.15 -14.74
C GLU A 81 7.83 -7.85 -15.48
N LEU A 82 6.63 -7.26 -15.32
CA LEU A 82 6.29 -5.97 -15.95
C LEU A 82 7.32 -4.90 -15.62
N LEU A 83 7.71 -4.77 -14.34
CA LEU A 83 8.72 -3.81 -13.91
C LEU A 83 10.15 -4.30 -14.17
N LEU A 84 10.45 -5.58 -13.92
CA LEU A 84 11.80 -6.12 -14.11
C LEU A 84 12.26 -6.06 -15.58
N ARG A 85 11.34 -6.20 -16.54
CA ARG A 85 11.64 -6.03 -17.96
C ARG A 85 12.06 -4.60 -18.29
N VAL A 86 11.35 -3.61 -17.75
CA VAL A 86 11.70 -2.18 -17.88
C VAL A 86 13.06 -1.92 -17.24
N TYR A 87 13.29 -2.45 -16.03
CA TYR A 87 14.58 -2.35 -15.35
C TYR A 87 15.73 -2.90 -16.22
N ARG A 88 15.61 -4.14 -16.70
CA ARG A 88 16.62 -4.75 -17.57
C ARG A 88 16.89 -3.90 -18.79
N ARG A 89 15.84 -3.43 -19.47
CA ARG A 89 16.00 -2.69 -20.73
C ARG A 89 16.65 -1.32 -20.56
N HIS A 90 16.30 -0.58 -19.52
CA HIS A 90 16.64 0.83 -19.39
C HIS A 90 17.73 1.13 -18.36
N PHE A 91 17.94 0.23 -17.39
CA PHE A 91 18.82 0.49 -16.24
C PHE A 91 19.94 -0.53 -16.07
N SER A 92 19.99 -1.58 -16.90
CA SER A 92 21.13 -2.51 -16.97
C SER A 92 22.04 -2.18 -18.15
N LEU A 93 23.36 -2.36 -17.97
CA LEU A 93 24.35 -2.11 -19.03
C LEU A 93 24.03 -2.89 -20.31
N GLY A 94 23.79 -4.20 -20.20
CA GLY A 94 23.49 -5.05 -21.35
C GLY A 94 22.19 -4.67 -22.06
N GLY A 95 21.16 -4.26 -21.31
CA GLY A 95 19.89 -3.84 -21.89
C GLY A 95 19.97 -2.50 -22.61
N MET A 96 20.74 -1.54 -22.08
CA MET A 96 20.95 -0.24 -22.74
C MET A 96 21.70 -0.41 -24.08
N VAL A 97 22.77 -1.22 -24.10
CA VAL A 97 23.54 -1.50 -25.33
C VAL A 97 22.67 -2.20 -26.38
N ARG A 98 21.99 -3.29 -26.01
CA ARG A 98 21.10 -4.03 -26.91
C ARG A 98 19.98 -3.13 -27.44
N GLY A 99 19.46 -2.28 -26.59
CA GLY A 99 18.46 -1.30 -26.93
C GLY A 99 18.85 -0.30 -27.99
N ARG A 100 20.07 0.23 -27.89
CA ARG A 100 20.62 1.17 -28.88
C ARG A 100 20.91 0.48 -30.22
N LEU A 101 21.31 -0.79 -30.20
CA LEU A 101 21.64 -1.54 -31.40
C LEU A 101 20.41 -2.03 -32.18
N PHE A 102 19.39 -2.54 -31.49
CA PHE A 102 18.24 -3.19 -32.14
C PHE A 102 16.95 -2.37 -32.08
N GLY A 103 16.88 -1.29 -31.30
CA GLY A 103 15.70 -0.43 -31.24
C GLY A 103 14.43 -1.10 -30.69
N THR A 104 14.54 -2.16 -29.88
CA THR A 104 13.39 -2.91 -29.37
C THR A 104 13.17 -2.72 -27.86
N GLY A 105 11.97 -3.06 -27.40
CA GLY A 105 11.63 -3.17 -25.97
C GLY A 105 11.42 -1.85 -25.24
N TYR A 106 11.16 -0.75 -25.95
CA TYR A 106 10.85 0.53 -25.33
C TYR A 106 9.56 0.45 -24.51
N LEU A 107 9.56 1.12 -23.36
CA LEU A 107 8.37 1.29 -22.53
C LEU A 107 7.27 2.03 -23.31
N SER A 108 6.08 1.44 -23.37
CA SER A 108 4.92 2.02 -24.03
C SER A 108 3.86 2.52 -23.03
N GLU A 109 2.91 3.31 -23.52
CA GLU A 109 1.72 3.72 -22.76
C GLU A 109 0.95 2.49 -22.22
N ALA A 110 0.78 1.46 -23.06
CA ALA A 110 0.09 0.23 -22.69
C ALA A 110 0.82 -0.58 -21.61
N ASP A 111 2.15 -0.53 -21.56
CA ASP A 111 2.91 -1.18 -20.48
C ASP A 111 2.65 -0.51 -19.13
N ILE A 112 2.51 0.83 -19.12
CA ILE A 112 2.17 1.58 -17.91
C ILE A 112 0.74 1.25 -17.50
N ASP A 113 -0.17 1.12 -18.47
CA ASP A 113 -1.54 0.74 -18.17
C ASP A 113 -1.63 -0.66 -17.55
N ALA A 114 -0.89 -1.62 -18.12
CA ALA A 114 -0.78 -2.97 -17.59
C ALA A 114 -0.15 -3.00 -16.19
N MET A 115 0.88 -2.18 -15.93
CA MET A 115 1.49 -2.05 -14.61
C MET A 115 0.52 -1.48 -13.58
N ALA A 116 -0.22 -0.42 -13.92
CA ALA A 116 -1.19 0.19 -13.02
C ALA A 116 -2.28 -0.81 -12.63
N GLU A 117 -2.89 -1.47 -13.61
CA GLU A 117 -3.93 -2.47 -13.36
C GLU A 117 -3.37 -3.66 -12.53
N ALA A 118 -2.24 -4.24 -12.94
CA ALA A 118 -1.69 -5.42 -12.27
C ALA A 118 -1.18 -5.12 -10.85
N PHE A 119 -0.55 -3.96 -10.64
CA PHE A 119 -0.02 -3.60 -9.33
C PHE A 119 -1.15 -3.27 -8.36
N TYR A 120 -2.20 -2.56 -8.75
CA TYR A 120 -3.31 -2.24 -7.83
C TYR A 120 -4.29 -3.40 -7.57
N ARG A 121 -4.30 -4.45 -8.41
CA ARG A 121 -5.01 -5.72 -8.09
C ARG A 121 -4.35 -6.55 -6.99
N CYS A 122 -3.04 -6.40 -6.78
CA CYS A 122 -2.32 -7.17 -5.77
C CYS A 122 -2.73 -6.75 -4.35
N THR A 123 -2.96 -7.67 -3.43
CA THR A 123 -3.23 -7.30 -2.03
C THR A 123 -1.96 -7.00 -1.21
N ALA A 124 -0.78 -7.08 -1.85
CA ALA A 124 0.53 -6.94 -1.20
C ALA A 124 0.74 -7.83 0.05
N CYS A 125 -0.03 -8.92 0.20
CA CYS A 125 0.03 -9.83 1.36
C CYS A 125 1.34 -10.64 1.49
N ARG A 126 2.23 -10.57 0.50
CA ARG A 126 3.56 -11.24 0.46
C ARG A 126 3.59 -12.77 0.64
N ARG A 127 2.43 -13.46 0.65
CA ARG A 127 2.39 -14.94 0.66
C ARG A 127 3.22 -15.57 -0.47
N CYS A 128 3.23 -14.94 -1.64
CA CYS A 128 4.02 -15.35 -2.79
C CYS A 128 5.55 -15.33 -2.56
N SER A 129 6.04 -14.51 -1.64
CA SER A 129 7.47 -14.40 -1.30
C SER A 129 7.94 -15.61 -0.48
N LEU A 130 7.03 -16.27 0.26
CA LEU A 130 7.31 -17.50 1.00
C LEU A 130 7.53 -18.71 0.08
N GLU A 131 6.93 -18.67 -1.12
CA GLU A 131 6.96 -19.79 -2.09
C GLU A 131 8.03 -19.63 -3.17
N CYS A 132 8.70 -18.49 -3.26
CA CYS A 132 9.64 -18.25 -4.35
C CYS A 132 10.97 -18.97 -4.08
N PRO A 133 11.35 -20.01 -4.85
CA PRO A 133 12.61 -20.72 -4.63
C PRO A 133 13.84 -19.86 -4.92
N MET A 134 13.66 -18.77 -5.67
CA MET A 134 14.71 -17.80 -6.00
C MET A 134 14.81 -16.66 -4.99
N GLY A 135 13.99 -16.67 -3.93
CA GLY A 135 13.98 -15.63 -2.89
C GLY A 135 13.48 -14.27 -3.36
N ILE A 136 12.67 -14.20 -4.42
CA ILE A 136 12.15 -12.93 -4.95
C ILE A 136 10.96 -12.48 -4.11
N ASP A 137 11.08 -11.29 -3.49
CA ASP A 137 9.94 -10.62 -2.87
C ASP A 137 9.07 -9.91 -3.92
N HIS A 138 8.06 -10.61 -4.42
CA HIS A 138 7.11 -10.08 -5.38
C HIS A 138 6.27 -8.92 -4.81
N GLY A 139 5.98 -8.92 -3.50
CA GLY A 139 5.27 -7.84 -2.84
C GLY A 139 6.10 -6.55 -2.79
N LEU A 140 7.41 -6.66 -2.59
CA LEU A 140 8.33 -5.51 -2.68
C LEU A 140 8.38 -4.91 -4.09
N ILE A 141 8.38 -5.75 -5.14
CA ILE A 141 8.33 -5.27 -6.54
C ILE A 141 7.01 -4.55 -6.81
N THR A 142 5.87 -5.10 -6.36
CA THR A 142 4.56 -4.44 -6.47
C THR A 142 4.58 -3.08 -5.76
N ARG A 143 5.12 -3.00 -4.53
CA ARG A 143 5.22 -1.75 -3.77
C ARG A 143 6.06 -0.71 -4.51
N LEU A 144 7.20 -1.11 -5.09
CA LEU A 144 8.00 -0.21 -5.92
C LEU A 144 7.22 0.27 -7.16
N GLY A 145 6.49 -0.62 -7.81
CA GLY A 145 5.62 -0.26 -8.93
C GLY A 145 4.56 0.77 -8.55
N ARG A 146 3.88 0.57 -7.41
CA ARG A 146 2.94 1.54 -6.83
C ARG A 146 3.60 2.87 -6.48
N TYR A 147 4.83 2.85 -5.95
CA TYR A 147 5.59 4.07 -5.66
C TYR A 147 5.86 4.89 -6.93
N ILE A 148 6.37 4.25 -7.99
CA ILE A 148 6.61 4.93 -9.28
C ILE A 148 5.31 5.51 -9.83
N LEU A 149 4.23 4.72 -9.84
CA LEU A 149 2.92 5.17 -10.34
C LEU A 149 2.34 6.31 -9.51
N SER A 150 2.56 6.31 -8.19
CA SER A 150 2.12 7.40 -7.31
C SER A 150 2.81 8.72 -7.60
N GLU A 151 4.12 8.70 -7.83
CA GLU A 151 4.88 9.90 -8.26
C GLU A 151 4.42 10.40 -9.64
N MET A 152 3.81 9.52 -10.45
CA MET A 152 3.18 9.89 -11.72
C MET A 152 1.74 10.40 -11.57
N GLY A 153 1.14 10.33 -10.38
CA GLY A 153 -0.27 10.66 -10.14
C GLY A 153 -1.25 9.56 -10.52
N ILE A 154 -0.78 8.33 -10.74
CA ILE A 154 -1.61 7.15 -11.04
C ILE A 154 -1.83 6.36 -9.75
N VAL A 155 -2.85 6.77 -8.99
CA VAL A 155 -3.22 6.18 -7.70
C VAL A 155 -4.74 6.05 -7.62
N PRO A 156 -5.28 4.92 -7.14
CA PRO A 156 -6.70 4.81 -6.81
C PRO A 156 -7.14 5.93 -5.86
N LYS A 157 -8.20 6.64 -6.24
CA LYS A 157 -8.81 7.72 -5.46
C LYS A 157 -9.09 7.32 -4.02
N ALA A 158 -9.57 6.09 -3.81
CA ALA A 158 -9.85 5.55 -2.48
C ALA A 158 -8.61 5.57 -1.56
N LEU A 159 -7.42 5.31 -2.10
CA LEU A 159 -6.16 5.37 -1.33
C LEU A 159 -5.69 6.82 -1.17
N ALA A 160 -5.73 7.61 -2.26
CA ALA A 160 -5.24 8.98 -2.26
C ALA A 160 -5.98 9.88 -1.28
N VAL A 161 -7.30 9.73 -1.17
CA VAL A 161 -8.14 10.51 -0.23
C VAL A 161 -7.79 10.21 1.22
N SER A 162 -7.69 8.92 1.60
CA SER A 162 -7.34 8.53 2.96
C SER A 162 -5.92 8.99 3.36
N VAL A 163 -4.94 8.86 2.46
CA VAL A 163 -3.57 9.34 2.71
C VAL A 163 -3.55 10.87 2.86
N ARG A 164 -4.29 11.60 2.02
CA ARG A 164 -4.39 13.06 2.13
C ARG A 164 -5.03 13.48 3.45
N GLU A 165 -6.13 12.83 3.86
CA GLU A 165 -6.79 13.16 5.12
C GLU A 165 -5.86 12.92 6.31
N GLN A 166 -5.14 11.79 6.34
CA GLN A 166 -4.18 11.49 7.39
C GLN A 166 -3.04 12.53 7.43
N LEU A 167 -2.44 12.86 6.28
CA LEU A 167 -1.24 13.71 6.23
C LEU A 167 -1.53 15.21 6.26
N GLN A 168 -2.68 15.66 5.77
CA GLN A 168 -2.98 17.07 5.50
C GLN A 168 -4.38 17.48 5.97
N GLY A 169 -5.28 16.52 6.18
CA GLY A 169 -6.66 16.77 6.58
C GLY A 169 -6.78 17.30 8.01
N PRO A 170 -7.95 17.86 8.37
CA PRO A 170 -8.19 18.42 9.70
C PRO A 170 -8.15 17.34 10.79
N THR A 171 -8.56 16.10 10.49
CA THR A 171 -8.70 15.04 11.50
C THR A 171 -7.43 14.21 11.70
N ARG A 172 -6.47 14.30 10.77
CA ARG A 172 -5.16 13.63 10.84
C ARG A 172 -5.24 12.11 11.03
N ASN A 173 -6.30 11.47 10.56
CA ASN A 173 -6.46 10.00 10.54
C ASN A 173 -7.03 9.54 9.19
N THR A 174 -7.00 8.25 8.92
CA THR A 174 -7.24 7.76 7.56
C THR A 174 -8.71 7.70 7.13
N SER A 175 -9.63 7.77 8.10
CA SER A 175 -11.07 7.64 7.89
C SER A 175 -11.83 8.93 8.18
N ALA A 176 -11.13 10.05 8.32
CA ALA A 176 -11.73 11.34 8.67
C ALA A 176 -12.52 11.34 9.99
N VAL A 177 -12.15 10.48 10.95
CA VAL A 177 -12.85 10.35 12.24
C VAL A 177 -12.63 11.63 13.05
N PRO A 178 -13.69 12.38 13.41
CA PRO A 178 -13.51 13.55 14.27
C PRO A 178 -13.01 13.15 15.66
N GLU A 179 -12.18 13.98 16.29
CA GLU A 179 -11.64 13.72 17.63
C GLU A 179 -12.74 13.38 18.65
N ARG A 180 -13.85 14.11 18.62
CA ARG A 180 -15.00 13.82 19.51
C ARG A 180 -15.53 12.40 19.31
N ALA A 181 -15.65 11.94 18.07
CA ALA A 181 -16.12 10.59 17.79
C ALA A 181 -15.13 9.52 18.28
N LEU A 182 -13.82 9.79 18.20
CA LEU A 182 -12.80 8.91 18.77
C LEU A 182 -12.92 8.81 20.30
N VAL A 183 -13.09 9.95 20.98
CA VAL A 183 -13.26 10.01 22.44
C VAL A 183 -14.52 9.25 22.85
N ASP A 184 -15.64 9.55 22.20
CA ASP A 184 -16.94 8.89 22.46
C ASP A 184 -16.81 7.36 22.23
N SER A 185 -16.12 6.92 21.17
CA SER A 185 -15.83 5.50 20.94
C SER A 185 -15.01 4.88 22.06
N CYS A 186 -13.95 5.56 22.53
CA CYS A 186 -13.12 5.04 23.63
C CYS A 186 -13.92 4.89 24.92
N GLU A 187 -14.72 5.89 25.27
CA GLU A 187 -15.61 5.84 26.45
C GLU A 187 -16.60 4.68 26.35
N PHE A 188 -17.23 4.49 25.19
CA PHE A 188 -18.10 3.35 24.94
C PHE A 188 -17.39 2.01 25.15
N LEU A 189 -16.15 1.85 24.66
CA LEU A 189 -15.37 0.63 24.87
C LEU A 189 -15.00 0.41 26.34
N GLU A 190 -14.76 1.46 27.13
CA GLU A 190 -14.55 1.33 28.58
C GLU A 190 -15.79 0.77 29.29
N GLU A 191 -16.98 1.24 28.90
CA GLU A 191 -18.26 0.78 29.43
C GLU A 191 -18.51 -0.68 29.07
N GLU A 192 -18.30 -1.07 27.82
CA GLU A 192 -18.43 -2.46 27.38
C GLU A 192 -17.49 -3.41 28.16
N ILE A 193 -16.25 -3.00 28.41
CA ILE A 193 -15.33 -3.81 29.24
C ILE A 193 -15.84 -3.93 30.68
N ARG A 194 -16.33 -2.84 31.26
CA ARG A 194 -16.88 -2.83 32.62
C ARG A 194 -18.08 -3.75 32.72
N ASP A 195 -18.98 -3.72 31.75
CA ASP A 195 -20.21 -4.50 31.79
C ASP A 195 -19.93 -5.99 31.52
N ALA A 196 -19.01 -6.30 30.59
CA ALA A 196 -18.66 -7.67 30.26
C ALA A 196 -17.74 -8.35 31.30
N LYS A 197 -16.86 -7.60 31.98
CA LYS A 197 -15.81 -8.17 32.85
C LYS A 197 -15.82 -7.66 34.29
N GLY A 198 -16.63 -6.66 34.62
CA GLY A 198 -16.64 -6.03 35.94
C GLY A 198 -15.37 -5.23 36.27
N MET A 199 -14.55 -4.89 35.28
CA MET A 199 -13.26 -4.21 35.46
C MET A 199 -13.28 -2.79 34.90
N GLY A 200 -12.78 -1.83 35.67
CA GLY A 200 -12.59 -0.44 35.23
C GLY A 200 -11.33 -0.26 34.40
N VAL A 201 -11.37 -0.67 33.13
CA VAL A 201 -10.27 -0.46 32.17
C VAL A 201 -10.43 0.91 31.50
N LYS A 202 -9.32 1.62 31.32
CA LYS A 202 -9.28 2.94 30.67
C LYS A 202 -8.56 2.92 29.33
N PHE A 203 -9.01 3.78 28.43
CA PHE A 203 -8.33 4.17 27.18
C PHE A 203 -7.65 5.54 27.38
N PRO A 204 -6.38 5.58 27.81
CA PRO A 204 -5.68 6.83 28.08
C PRO A 204 -5.42 7.63 26.80
N LEU A 205 -6.00 8.83 26.69
CA LEU A 205 -5.83 9.72 25.53
C LEU A 205 -4.83 10.84 25.82
N ASN A 206 -3.89 11.06 24.90
CA ASN A 206 -2.89 12.15 24.93
C ASN A 206 -2.12 12.31 26.26
N VAL A 207 -1.80 11.22 26.95
CA VAL A 207 -1.11 11.26 28.26
C VAL A 207 0.38 11.56 28.07
N PRO A 208 0.89 12.74 28.49
CA PRO A 208 2.30 13.06 28.35
C PRO A 208 3.16 12.16 29.25
N GLY A 209 4.27 11.67 28.71
CA GLY A 209 5.20 10.81 29.45
C GLY A 209 4.75 9.35 29.60
N ALA A 210 3.69 8.93 28.90
CA ALA A 210 3.36 7.51 28.77
C ALA A 210 4.54 6.75 28.13
N GLU A 211 4.79 5.52 28.59
CA GLU A 211 5.90 4.70 28.11
C GLU A 211 5.70 4.24 26.66
N TYR A 212 4.45 3.91 26.31
CA TYR A 212 4.07 3.45 24.98
C TYR A 212 2.97 4.32 24.36
N ILE A 213 3.01 4.43 23.04
CA ILE A 213 1.86 4.89 22.25
C ILE A 213 1.30 3.70 21.47
N PHE A 214 -0.02 3.56 21.48
CA PHE A 214 -0.70 2.51 20.76
C PHE A 214 -1.39 3.06 19.51
N PHE A 215 -1.15 2.42 18.38
CA PHE A 215 -1.79 2.75 17.10
C PHE A 215 -2.59 1.54 16.63
N ALA A 216 -3.91 1.58 16.81
CA ALA A 216 -4.80 0.51 16.36
C ALA A 216 -5.15 0.68 14.87
N PRO A 217 -5.60 -0.36 14.17
CA PRO A 217 -6.37 -0.17 12.96
C PRO A 217 -7.59 0.72 13.24
N VAL A 218 -7.93 1.63 12.31
CA VAL A 218 -9.08 2.53 12.50
C VAL A 218 -10.40 1.77 12.70
N SER A 219 -10.49 0.56 12.14
CA SER A 219 -11.64 -0.35 12.30
C SER A 219 -11.90 -0.71 13.75
N ASP A 220 -10.87 -0.76 14.59
CA ASP A 220 -11.05 -1.20 15.98
C ASP A 220 -11.77 -0.13 16.81
N TYR A 221 -11.72 1.14 16.38
CA TYR A 221 -12.47 2.24 16.98
C TYR A 221 -13.90 2.37 16.44
N LEU A 222 -14.24 1.67 15.35
CA LEU A 222 -15.46 1.89 14.58
C LEU A 222 -16.35 0.65 14.44
N MET A 223 -15.77 -0.54 14.28
CA MET A 223 -16.47 -1.76 13.87
C MET A 223 -15.98 -2.99 14.66
N GLU A 224 -14.68 -3.11 14.90
CA GLU A 224 -14.04 -4.32 15.46
C GLU A 224 -13.58 -4.09 16.91
N ALA A 225 -14.54 -3.72 17.77
CA ALA A 225 -14.32 -3.28 19.15
C ALA A 225 -13.55 -4.29 20.03
N GLU A 226 -13.77 -5.59 19.80
CA GLU A 226 -13.27 -6.68 20.65
C GLU A 226 -11.73 -6.71 20.74
N THR A 227 -11.06 -6.46 19.62
CA THR A 227 -9.59 -6.50 19.54
C THR A 227 -8.98 -5.42 20.43
N LEU A 228 -9.46 -4.18 20.30
CA LEU A 228 -8.97 -3.04 21.05
C LEU A 228 -9.36 -3.10 22.54
N MET A 229 -10.54 -3.61 22.87
CA MET A 229 -10.91 -3.91 24.26
C MET A 229 -9.98 -4.96 24.89
N GLY A 230 -9.62 -6.00 24.12
CA GLY A 230 -8.67 -7.02 24.53
C GLY A 230 -7.28 -6.44 24.82
N ILE A 231 -6.78 -5.58 23.93
CA ILE A 231 -5.50 -4.87 24.09
C ILE A 231 -5.52 -4.00 25.35
N ALA A 232 -6.53 -3.15 25.52
CA ALA A 232 -6.63 -2.28 26.70
C ALA A 232 -6.70 -3.09 28.00
N SER A 233 -7.47 -4.19 28.01
CA SER A 233 -7.56 -5.10 29.16
C SER A 233 -6.19 -5.71 29.51
N ALA A 234 -5.43 -6.14 28.50
CA ALA A 234 -4.12 -6.74 28.69
C ALA A 234 -3.09 -5.73 29.22
N LEU A 235 -3.05 -4.54 28.63
CA LEU A 235 -2.16 -3.45 29.06
C LEU A 235 -2.48 -3.00 30.49
N HIS A 236 -3.77 -2.87 30.82
CA HIS A 236 -4.22 -2.56 32.18
C HIS A 236 -3.79 -3.64 33.18
N SER A 237 -4.02 -4.92 32.86
CA SER A 237 -3.65 -6.04 33.74
C SER A 237 -2.14 -6.15 33.94
N GLY A 238 -1.35 -5.76 32.93
CA GLY A 238 0.11 -5.70 33.00
C GLY A 238 0.66 -4.46 33.69
N GLY A 239 -0.19 -3.50 34.08
CA GLY A 239 0.25 -2.21 34.65
C GLY A 239 1.06 -1.36 33.67
N VAL A 240 0.89 -1.57 32.37
CA VAL A 240 1.67 -0.89 31.32
C VAL A 240 1.21 0.56 31.19
N SER A 241 2.15 1.50 31.16
CA SER A 241 1.85 2.91 30.89
C SER A 241 1.74 3.13 29.38
N TRP A 242 0.54 3.46 28.89
CA TRP A 242 0.31 3.66 27.46
C TRP A 242 -0.63 4.83 27.18
N THR A 243 -0.68 5.25 25.93
CA THR A 243 -1.64 6.26 25.46
C THR A 243 -2.01 6.07 23.99
N VAL A 244 -3.14 6.63 23.58
CA VAL A 244 -3.54 6.83 22.19
C VAL A 244 -3.55 8.34 21.91
N GLY A 245 -3.01 8.76 20.77
CA GLY A 245 -3.13 10.16 20.34
C GLY A 245 -4.54 10.46 19.85
N THR A 246 -5.00 11.71 19.89
CA THR A 246 -6.26 12.07 19.19
C THR A 246 -6.06 12.38 17.71
N HIS A 247 -4.80 12.50 17.28
CA HIS A 247 -4.36 12.60 15.89
C HIS A 247 -3.40 11.47 15.54
N TYR A 248 -3.36 11.06 14.27
CA TYR A 248 -2.49 10.00 13.76
C TYR A 248 -2.61 8.69 14.54
N PHE A 249 -3.78 8.43 15.11
CA PHE A 249 -4.01 7.36 16.07
C PHE A 249 -4.16 5.98 15.45
N ASP A 250 -4.33 5.93 14.12
CA ASP A 250 -4.49 4.70 13.38
C ASP A 250 -3.22 4.32 12.60
N ALA A 251 -2.94 3.01 12.57
CA ALA A 251 -1.77 2.43 11.92
C ALA A 251 -2.02 1.93 10.48
N ILE A 252 -3.06 2.42 9.79
CA ILE A 252 -3.39 1.87 8.47
C ILE A 252 -2.41 2.38 7.41
N ASN A 253 -1.80 1.42 6.70
CA ASN A 253 -0.90 1.70 5.60
C ASN A 253 -1.61 1.55 4.26
N TYR A 254 -2.16 2.64 3.73
CA TYR A 254 -2.78 2.71 2.39
C TYR A 254 -1.75 2.64 1.23
N GLY A 255 -0.45 2.62 1.55
CA GLY A 255 0.66 2.48 0.61
C GLY A 255 1.27 1.07 0.56
N LEU A 256 0.63 0.07 1.20
CA LEU A 256 0.78 -1.33 0.80
C LEU A 256 0.20 -1.51 -0.59
#